data_AF-A0A4R5W279-F1
#
_entry.id   AF-A0A4R5W279-F1
#
_cell.length_a   1.000
_cell.length_b   1.000
_cell.length_c   1.000
_cell.angle_alpha   90.00
_cell.angle_beta   90.00
_cell.angle_gamma   90.00
#
_symmetry.space_group_name_H-M   'P 1'
#
loop_
_entity.id
_entity.type
_entity.pdbx_description
1 polymer ?
#
loop_
_entity_poly.entity_id
_entity_poly.type
_entity_poly.pdbx_seq_one_letter_code
_entity_poly.pdbx_strand_id
1 'polypeptide(L)'
;MLMNTWQLVRNGLIVAIVSTSSLAQQSIEPQSPRPPSHGRGDTQRYSIEQAISDRAQLHTIAFDALAFLTGDFAHDTFLPPGKVSDYFGFQYMRDIDAKHSGHSTSFLTTIALNILTLLNQQQRNQLVVLAHSQQDSITTFARQRLPLINAFRMNLEGKIPTDSIGLNRNAVMRASSQLYRLDGELAYDRAKVMARIIRSFSDEQREALSKLKFGDSGTWPTVTEPDERRSWPHEIDVAVMTYASELFSWYAGNSEADIYFCPERHGMYFGGFGMKTAPAMGKQNYSISTSLTGDSGTAMLELLDSPQRKHITDLIDLQRSDLQEIISIRQHIATELRLLLNGAQGNRSAIMHLSERYGAIDGELSYWYATAFASVGQSLTIVQRQKLLALRQVDPGEQPGPFLYSEPIRDALFGDPKTFFYEPKDAT
;
A
#
# COMPACT_ATOMS: atom_id res chain seq x y z
N MET A 1 62.35 -20.92 -35.43
CA MET A 1 61.31 -21.85 -34.96
C MET A 1 59.99 -21.40 -35.58
N LEU A 2 59.75 -21.72 -36.85
CA LEU A 2 58.94 -22.87 -37.33
C LEU A 2 57.53 -22.86 -36.70
N MET A 3 56.55 -22.29 -37.41
CA MET A 3 55.56 -22.97 -38.30
C MET A 3 54.37 -23.53 -37.48
N ASN A 4 53.08 -23.30 -37.79
CA ASN A 4 52.42 -23.36 -39.08
C ASN A 4 51.11 -22.55 -39.14
N THR A 5 50.93 -21.89 -40.28
CA THR A 5 49.69 -21.47 -40.94
C THR A 5 48.94 -22.65 -41.59
N TRP A 6 47.61 -22.57 -41.75
CA TRP A 6 46.88 -23.01 -42.95
C TRP A 6 45.57 -22.21 -43.15
N GLN A 7 45.46 -21.55 -44.30
CA GLN A 7 44.26 -20.94 -44.91
C GLN A 7 43.46 -21.99 -45.71
N LEU A 8 42.17 -21.79 -45.99
CA LEU A 8 41.50 -21.47 -47.29
C LEU A 8 40.12 -22.17 -47.24
N VAL A 9 39.00 -21.81 -47.89
CA VAL A 9 38.55 -20.71 -48.75
C VAL A 9 37.01 -20.76 -48.89
N ARG A 10 36.44 -19.61 -49.26
CA ARG A 10 35.11 -19.26 -49.80
C ARG A 10 34.16 -20.37 -50.31
N ASN A 11 32.86 -20.14 -50.06
CA ASN A 11 31.75 -19.94 -51.03
C ASN A 11 30.53 -19.46 -50.18
N GLY A 12 29.77 -18.40 -50.46
CA GLY A 12 29.25 -17.93 -51.74
C GLY A 12 27.81 -18.43 -51.93
N LEU A 13 26.82 -17.85 -51.23
CA LEU A 13 25.41 -17.97 -51.64
C LEU A 13 24.59 -16.75 -51.17
N ILE A 14 24.21 -15.94 -52.15
CA ILE A 14 23.09 -15.00 -52.11
C ILE A 14 21.81 -15.85 -52.15
N VAL A 15 20.88 -15.66 -51.21
CA VAL A 15 19.49 -16.09 -51.39
C VAL A 15 18.55 -14.95 -51.02
N ALA A 16 17.66 -14.72 -51.98
CA ALA A 16 16.66 -13.69 -52.10
C ALA A 16 15.75 -13.50 -50.88
N ILE A 17 15.45 -12.23 -50.63
CA ILE A 17 14.28 -11.76 -49.91
C ILE A 17 13.04 -12.22 -50.70
N VAL A 18 12.23 -13.08 -50.10
CA VAL A 18 10.83 -13.30 -50.52
C VAL A 18 9.96 -12.93 -49.35
N SER A 19 9.30 -11.78 -49.48
CA SER A 19 8.24 -11.32 -48.61
C SER A 19 7.00 -12.18 -48.84
N THR A 20 6.58 -12.95 -47.83
CA THR A 20 5.23 -13.53 -47.77
C THR A 20 4.48 -12.90 -46.61
N SER A 21 3.51 -12.06 -46.95
CA SER A 21 2.50 -11.54 -46.05
C SER A 21 1.62 -12.69 -45.56
N SER A 22 1.64 -13.00 -44.27
CA SER A 22 0.59 -13.81 -43.63
C SER A 22 -0.07 -13.00 -42.52
N LEU A 23 -1.32 -12.60 -42.76
CA LEU A 23 -2.27 -12.20 -41.75
C LEU A 23 -2.39 -13.33 -40.72
N ALA A 24 -1.86 -13.14 -39.52
CA ALA A 24 -2.11 -14.00 -38.39
C ALA A 24 -3.07 -13.28 -37.43
N GLN A 25 -4.32 -13.74 -37.43
CA GLN A 25 -5.30 -13.48 -36.38
C GLN A 25 -4.68 -13.81 -35.02
N GLN A 26 -4.65 -12.82 -34.13
CA GLN A 26 -4.38 -13.05 -32.71
C GLN A 26 -5.51 -13.90 -32.14
N SER A 27 -5.17 -15.15 -31.82
CA SER A 27 -6.01 -16.07 -31.06
C SER A 27 -6.14 -15.57 -29.63
N ILE A 28 -7.38 -15.30 -29.21
CA ILE A 28 -7.77 -15.09 -27.81
C ILE A 28 -7.55 -16.40 -27.06
N GLU A 29 -6.65 -16.40 -26.07
CA GLU A 29 -6.49 -17.56 -25.18
C GLU A 29 -7.76 -17.75 -24.30
N PRO A 30 -8.25 -18.99 -24.14
CA PRO A 30 -9.44 -19.27 -23.34
C PRO A 30 -9.15 -19.17 -21.84
N GLN A 31 -9.99 -18.40 -21.14
CA GLN A 31 -10.02 -18.33 -19.68
C GLN A 31 -10.20 -19.73 -19.07
N SER A 32 -9.36 -20.07 -18.10
CA SER A 32 -9.50 -21.30 -17.31
C SER A 32 -10.81 -21.29 -16.49
N PRO A 33 -11.53 -22.43 -16.37
CA PRO A 33 -12.81 -22.48 -15.69
C PRO A 33 -12.66 -22.28 -14.17
N ARG A 34 -13.43 -21.35 -13.61
CA ARG A 34 -13.54 -21.12 -12.16
C ARG A 34 -14.21 -22.32 -11.46
N PRO A 35 -13.71 -22.78 -10.30
CA PRO A 35 -14.44 -23.74 -9.47
C PRO A 35 -15.74 -23.10 -8.91
N PRO A 36 -16.77 -23.91 -8.61
CA PRO A 36 -18.10 -23.43 -8.26
C PRO A 36 -18.10 -22.65 -6.95
N SER A 37 -18.65 -21.44 -7.01
CA SER A 37 -18.94 -20.57 -5.87
C SER A 37 -20.00 -21.20 -4.96
N HIS A 38 -19.61 -21.69 -3.79
CA HIS A 38 -20.57 -21.98 -2.73
C HIS A 38 -21.00 -20.69 -2.03
N GLY A 39 -22.26 -20.30 -2.26
CA GLY A 39 -23.10 -19.44 -1.40
C GLY A 39 -22.55 -18.08 -0.97
N ARG A 40 -22.70 -17.03 -1.78
CA ARG A 40 -22.59 -15.61 -1.35
C ARG A 40 -23.94 -14.92 -1.52
N GLY A 41 -24.68 -14.82 -0.43
CA GLY A 41 -25.99 -14.15 -0.33
C GLY A 41 -25.96 -12.79 0.38
N ASP A 42 -24.79 -12.24 0.70
CA ASP A 42 -24.66 -10.88 1.22
C ASP A 42 -23.82 -10.03 0.25
N THR A 43 -24.40 -8.95 -0.24
CA THR A 43 -23.65 -7.87 -0.88
C THR A 43 -22.59 -7.38 0.11
N GLN A 44 -21.32 -7.45 -0.28
CA GLN A 44 -20.20 -7.00 0.56
C GLN A 44 -20.39 -5.53 0.91
N ARG A 45 -20.79 -5.26 2.17
CA ARG A 45 -20.92 -3.90 2.71
C ARG A 45 -19.58 -3.48 3.29
N TYR A 46 -18.93 -2.51 2.65
CA TYR A 46 -17.73 -1.88 3.19
C TYR A 46 -18.14 -0.85 4.25
N SER A 47 -17.71 -1.06 5.48
CA SER A 47 -17.94 -0.16 6.60
C SER A 47 -16.82 -0.31 7.62
N ILE A 48 -16.72 0.62 8.57
CA ILE A 48 -15.71 0.53 9.62
C ILE A 48 -15.96 -0.67 10.55
N GLU A 49 -17.23 -1.00 10.81
CA GLU A 49 -17.64 -2.17 11.61
C GLU A 49 -17.23 -3.46 10.93
N GLN A 50 -17.39 -3.54 9.60
CA GLN A 50 -16.93 -4.69 8.83
C GLN A 50 -15.40 -4.76 8.84
N ALA A 51 -14.71 -3.63 8.69
CA ALA A 51 -13.25 -3.59 8.65
C ALA A 51 -12.59 -4.06 9.95
N ILE A 52 -13.18 -3.74 11.11
CA ILE A 52 -12.68 -4.18 12.43
C ILE A 52 -13.29 -5.49 12.92
N SER A 53 -14.18 -6.12 12.15
CA SER A 53 -14.78 -7.39 12.56
C SER A 53 -13.72 -8.49 12.72
N ASP A 54 -13.93 -9.39 13.67
CA ASP A 54 -13.02 -10.50 13.97
C ASP A 54 -12.64 -11.29 12.69
N ARG A 55 -13.61 -11.54 11.79
CA ARG A 55 -13.37 -12.25 10.54
C ARG A 55 -12.48 -11.48 9.57
N ALA A 56 -12.74 -10.18 9.39
CA ALA A 56 -11.95 -9.35 8.48
C ALA A 56 -10.51 -9.24 8.98
N GLN A 57 -10.35 -8.97 10.27
CA GLN A 57 -9.05 -8.88 10.93
C GLN A 57 -8.28 -10.21 10.90
N LEU A 58 -8.93 -11.33 11.22
CA LEU A 58 -8.30 -12.65 11.21
C LEU A 58 -7.74 -13.00 9.84
N HIS A 59 -8.53 -12.79 8.78
CA HIS A 59 -8.07 -13.13 7.44
C HIS A 59 -6.93 -12.22 6.97
N THR A 60 -6.98 -10.93 7.32
CA THR A 60 -5.89 -10.00 7.01
C THR A 60 -4.61 -10.34 7.76
N ILE A 61 -4.67 -10.57 9.06
CA ILE A 61 -3.49 -10.97 9.85
C ILE A 61 -2.92 -12.29 9.33
N ALA A 62 -3.77 -13.27 9.03
CA ALA A 62 -3.31 -14.54 8.47
C ALA A 62 -2.70 -14.39 7.07
N PHE A 63 -3.22 -13.46 6.26
CA PHE A 63 -2.67 -13.12 4.96
C PHE A 63 -1.28 -12.48 5.09
N ASP A 64 -1.11 -11.55 6.01
CA ASP A 64 0.18 -10.93 6.31
C ASP A 64 1.17 -11.95 6.89
N ALA A 65 0.70 -12.87 7.74
CA ALA A 65 1.50 -13.98 8.22
C ALA A 65 1.99 -14.86 7.05
N LEU A 66 1.10 -15.22 6.11
CA LEU A 66 1.47 -15.96 4.91
C LEU A 66 2.53 -15.20 4.10
N ALA A 67 2.29 -13.92 3.83
CA ALA A 67 3.19 -13.09 3.03
C ALA A 67 4.58 -12.95 3.67
N PHE A 68 4.63 -12.77 4.99
CA PHE A 68 5.88 -12.63 5.73
C PHE A 68 6.66 -13.95 5.80
N LEU A 69 5.99 -15.05 6.15
CA LEU A 69 6.61 -16.37 6.29
C LEU A 69 7.14 -16.94 4.98
N THR A 70 6.55 -16.54 3.85
CA THR A 70 6.90 -17.04 2.51
C THR A 70 7.71 -16.04 1.67
N GLY A 71 7.73 -14.77 2.08
CA GLY A 71 8.43 -13.70 1.39
C GLY A 71 9.83 -13.48 1.92
N ASP A 72 10.39 -12.34 1.54
CA ASP A 72 11.70 -11.85 1.96
C ASP A 72 11.62 -10.37 2.39
N PHE A 73 12.76 -9.82 2.81
CA PHE A 73 12.87 -8.41 3.17
C PHE A 73 12.38 -7.48 2.04
N ALA A 74 12.60 -7.83 0.77
CA ALA A 74 12.19 -6.96 -0.33
C ALA A 74 10.67 -6.80 -0.38
N HIS A 75 9.91 -7.90 -0.34
CA HIS A 75 8.45 -7.81 -0.40
C HIS A 75 7.84 -7.10 0.81
N ASP A 76 8.46 -7.21 1.97
CA ASP A 76 8.00 -6.52 3.19
C ASP A 76 8.13 -5.01 3.12
N THR A 77 9.10 -4.52 2.34
CA THR A 77 9.32 -3.08 2.16
C THR A 77 8.31 -2.43 1.21
N PHE A 78 7.66 -3.22 0.36
CA PHE A 78 6.70 -2.74 -0.62
C PHE A 78 5.51 -2.02 0.04
N LEU A 79 5.33 -0.75 -0.32
CA LEU A 79 4.26 0.12 0.14
C LEU A 79 3.74 0.95 -1.05
N PRO A 80 2.52 0.70 -1.53
CA PRO A 80 2.03 1.42 -2.69
C PRO A 80 1.84 2.93 -2.41
N PRO A 81 1.94 3.80 -3.44
CA PRO A 81 1.59 5.21 -3.33
C PRO A 81 0.17 5.40 -2.76
N GLY A 82 -0.06 6.53 -2.09
CA GLY A 82 -1.34 6.84 -1.44
C GLY A 82 -1.59 6.12 -0.11
N LYS A 83 -0.64 5.31 0.39
CA LYS A 83 -0.72 4.76 1.76
C LYS A 83 -0.22 5.73 2.84
N VAL A 84 0.29 6.90 2.47
CA VAL A 84 0.72 7.94 3.42
C VAL A 84 -0.28 9.09 3.41
N SER A 85 -0.68 9.51 4.62
CA SER A 85 -1.67 10.53 4.91
C SER A 85 -3.09 10.17 4.44
N ASP A 86 -3.52 8.95 4.73
CA ASP A 86 -4.80 8.39 4.30
C ASP A 86 -5.95 8.85 5.22
N TYR A 87 -6.39 10.11 5.06
CA TYR A 87 -7.51 10.73 5.79
C TYR A 87 -8.55 11.39 4.88
N PHE A 88 -8.50 11.08 3.58
CA PHE A 88 -9.21 11.84 2.54
C PHE A 88 -10.29 11.03 1.81
N GLY A 89 -10.71 9.91 2.39
CA GLY A 89 -11.84 9.11 1.88
C GLY A 89 -11.57 8.32 0.61
N PHE A 90 -10.35 8.35 0.07
CA PHE A 90 -10.01 7.66 -1.18
C PHE A 90 -10.16 6.14 -1.05
N GLN A 91 -9.68 5.58 0.06
CA GLN A 91 -9.78 4.14 0.33
C GLN A 91 -11.25 3.68 0.39
N TYR A 92 -12.15 4.47 0.99
CA TYR A 92 -13.59 4.16 1.02
C TYR A 92 -14.20 4.27 -0.37
N MET A 93 -13.96 5.37 -1.08
CA MET A 93 -14.45 5.61 -2.45
C MET A 93 -14.09 4.47 -3.39
N ARG A 94 -12.87 3.94 -3.25
CA ARG A 94 -12.36 2.81 -4.03
C ARG A 94 -13.11 1.52 -3.73
N ASP A 95 -13.32 1.20 -2.46
CA ASP A 95 -13.88 -0.09 -2.07
C ASP A 95 -15.39 -0.14 -2.40
N ILE A 96 -16.12 0.98 -2.28
CA ILE A 96 -17.56 1.03 -2.59
C ILE A 96 -17.88 1.21 -4.08
N ASP A 97 -16.88 1.26 -4.95
CA ASP A 97 -17.09 1.60 -6.35
C ASP A 97 -18.12 0.70 -7.05
N ALA A 98 -19.19 1.31 -7.55
CA ALA A 98 -20.30 0.63 -8.21
C ALA A 98 -19.90 -0.07 -9.51
N LYS A 99 -18.80 0.34 -10.15
CA LYS A 99 -18.23 -0.33 -11.32
C LYS A 99 -17.27 -1.45 -10.99
N HIS A 100 -17.01 -1.71 -9.71
CA HIS A 100 -16.04 -2.70 -9.23
C HIS A 100 -14.64 -2.53 -9.85
N SER A 101 -14.34 -1.31 -10.29
CA SER A 101 -13.06 -0.90 -10.87
C SER A 101 -12.10 -0.36 -9.81
N GLY A 102 -12.54 -0.18 -8.57
CA GLY A 102 -11.71 0.28 -7.45
C GLY A 102 -10.37 -0.43 -7.29
N HIS A 103 -10.33 -1.75 -7.51
CA HIS A 103 -9.10 -2.54 -7.39
C HIS A 103 -8.33 -2.70 -8.71
N SER A 104 -8.68 -1.90 -9.72
CA SER A 104 -7.92 -1.75 -10.97
C SER A 104 -6.80 -0.73 -10.80
N THR A 105 -5.66 -0.99 -11.43
CA THR A 105 -4.55 -0.01 -11.53
C THR A 105 -4.93 1.29 -12.24
N SER A 106 -6.03 1.32 -12.99
CA SER A 106 -6.52 2.52 -13.68
C SER A 106 -7.38 3.45 -12.81
N PHE A 107 -7.93 2.98 -11.69
CA PHE A 107 -8.91 3.75 -10.91
C PHE A 107 -8.40 5.11 -10.43
N LEU A 108 -7.22 5.10 -9.77
CA LEU A 108 -6.57 6.32 -9.30
C LEU A 108 -6.24 7.24 -10.48
N THR A 109 -5.65 6.69 -11.54
CA THR A 109 -5.27 7.45 -12.73
C THR A 109 -6.47 8.15 -13.35
N THR A 110 -7.60 7.45 -13.53
CA THR A 110 -8.80 8.02 -14.13
C THR A 110 -9.32 9.22 -13.34
N ILE A 111 -9.45 9.11 -12.02
CA ILE A 111 -9.98 10.24 -11.23
C ILE A 111 -8.96 11.37 -11.10
N ALA A 112 -7.67 11.05 -10.92
CA ALA A 112 -6.62 12.06 -10.85
C ALA A 112 -6.55 12.89 -12.15
N LEU A 113 -6.61 12.25 -13.32
CA LEU A 113 -6.61 12.96 -14.60
C LEU A 113 -7.86 13.84 -14.76
N ASN A 114 -9.04 13.34 -14.37
CA ASN A 114 -10.26 14.15 -14.38
C ASN A 114 -10.09 15.43 -13.55
N ILE A 115 -9.51 15.33 -12.35
CA ILE A 115 -9.25 16.49 -11.52
C ILE A 115 -8.23 17.42 -12.15
N LEU A 116 -7.10 16.92 -12.62
CA LEU A 116 -6.08 17.77 -13.24
C LEU A 116 -6.61 18.49 -14.48
N THR A 117 -7.47 17.86 -15.29
CA THR A 117 -8.12 18.52 -16.43
C THR A 117 -9.09 19.64 -15.99
N LEU A 118 -9.78 19.47 -14.86
CA LEU A 118 -10.72 20.47 -14.32
C LEU A 118 -10.04 21.64 -13.61
N LEU A 119 -8.89 21.40 -12.97
CA LEU A 119 -8.13 22.45 -12.30
C LEU A 119 -7.52 23.43 -13.31
N ASN A 120 -7.53 24.72 -12.98
CA ASN A 120 -6.77 25.71 -13.74
C ASN A 120 -5.26 25.63 -13.44
N GLN A 121 -4.43 26.34 -14.20
CA GLN A 121 -2.97 26.32 -14.06
C GLN A 121 -2.52 26.68 -12.63
N GLN A 122 -3.15 27.67 -12.00
CA GLN A 122 -2.78 28.11 -10.65
C GLN A 122 -3.09 27.05 -9.61
N GLN A 123 -4.22 26.35 -9.73
CA GLN A 123 -4.60 25.26 -8.83
C GLN A 123 -3.70 24.04 -9.02
N ARG A 124 -3.37 23.65 -10.26
CA ARG A 124 -2.42 22.56 -10.53
C ARG A 124 -1.03 22.88 -9.97
N ASN A 125 -0.55 24.10 -10.17
CA ASN A 125 0.74 24.53 -9.63
C ASN A 125 0.79 24.45 -8.10
N GLN A 126 -0.32 24.64 -7.38
CA GLN A 126 -0.36 24.43 -5.93
C GLN A 126 -0.10 22.97 -5.53
N LEU A 127 -0.60 22.00 -6.31
CA LEU A 127 -0.31 20.57 -6.07
C LEU A 127 1.15 20.22 -6.38
N VAL A 128 1.71 20.78 -7.46
CA VAL A 128 3.12 20.58 -7.83
C VAL A 128 4.06 21.17 -6.78
N VAL A 129 3.78 22.39 -6.31
CA VAL A 129 4.57 23.02 -5.22
C VAL A 129 4.48 22.20 -3.94
N LEU A 130 3.30 21.67 -3.60
CA LEU A 130 3.15 20.76 -2.47
C LEU A 130 4.00 19.50 -2.64
N ALA A 131 3.98 18.88 -3.82
CA ALA A 131 4.74 17.66 -4.10
C ALA A 131 6.25 17.89 -3.90
N HIS A 132 6.79 18.99 -4.43
CA HIS A 132 8.18 19.36 -4.17
C HIS A 132 8.47 19.57 -2.67
N SER A 133 7.57 20.21 -1.94
CA SER A 133 7.77 20.43 -0.50
C SER A 133 7.70 19.15 0.34
N GLN A 134 6.96 18.13 -0.12
CA GLN A 134 6.76 16.88 0.62
C GLN A 134 7.72 15.75 0.20
N GLN A 135 8.42 15.87 -0.93
CA GLN A 135 9.27 14.83 -1.52
C GLN A 135 10.24 14.21 -0.50
N ASP A 136 11.00 15.04 0.22
CA ASP A 136 11.99 14.58 1.20
C ASP A 136 11.34 13.89 2.41
N SER A 137 10.20 14.42 2.85
CA SER A 137 9.44 13.86 3.98
C SER A 137 8.81 12.51 3.62
N ILE A 138 8.27 12.39 2.41
CA ILE A 138 7.76 11.13 1.83
C ILE A 138 8.89 10.09 1.77
N THR A 139 10.05 10.47 1.23
CA THR A 139 11.23 9.60 1.18
C THR A 139 11.71 9.20 2.58
N THR A 140 11.73 10.14 3.53
CA THR A 140 12.11 9.90 4.92
C THR A 140 11.19 8.89 5.58
N PHE A 141 9.87 9.05 5.42
CA PHE A 141 8.87 8.11 5.91
C PHE A 141 9.14 6.69 5.41
N ALA A 142 9.33 6.52 4.10
CA ALA A 142 9.58 5.20 3.54
C ALA A 142 10.92 4.58 4.00
N ARG A 143 11.97 5.39 4.15
CA ARG A 143 13.29 4.93 4.65
C ARG A 143 13.23 4.51 6.12
N GLN A 144 12.54 5.27 6.97
CA GLN A 144 12.44 4.98 8.40
C GLN A 144 11.74 3.66 8.72
N ARG A 145 10.94 3.11 7.79
CA ARG A 145 10.33 1.77 7.91
C ARG A 145 11.35 0.64 7.76
N LEU A 146 12.40 0.81 6.96
CA LEU A 146 13.34 -0.24 6.59
C LEU A 146 14.03 -0.94 7.78
N PRO A 147 14.61 -0.23 8.78
CA PRO A 147 15.26 -0.90 9.90
C PRO A 147 14.25 -1.62 10.81
N LEU A 148 13.02 -1.12 10.90
CA LEU A 148 11.94 -1.78 11.65
C LEU A 148 11.54 -3.11 10.99
N ILE A 149 11.33 -3.11 9.67
CA ILE A 149 11.03 -4.31 8.89
C ILE A 149 12.16 -5.34 9.02
N ASN A 150 13.42 -4.87 8.95
CA ASN A 150 14.57 -5.75 9.09
C ASN A 150 14.65 -6.35 10.51
N ALA A 151 14.33 -5.58 11.55
CA ALA A 151 14.23 -6.11 12.91
C ALA A 151 13.15 -7.19 13.04
N PHE A 152 11.99 -7.03 12.39
CA PHE A 152 10.96 -8.07 12.35
C PHE A 152 11.46 -9.35 11.65
N ARG A 153 12.19 -9.21 10.53
CA ARG A 153 12.83 -10.36 9.85
C ARG A 153 13.87 -11.05 10.72
N MET A 154 14.72 -10.28 11.40
CA MET A 154 15.67 -10.82 12.36
C MET A 154 14.97 -11.61 13.48
N ASN A 155 13.82 -11.12 13.97
CA ASN A 155 13.00 -11.83 14.95
C ASN A 155 12.44 -13.14 14.39
N LEU A 156 11.89 -13.12 13.18
CA LEU A 156 11.40 -14.33 12.48
C LEU A 156 12.51 -15.39 12.32
N GLU A 157 13.69 -14.95 11.89
CA GLU A 157 14.83 -15.81 11.57
C GLU A 157 15.65 -16.26 12.79
N GLY A 158 15.27 -15.82 14.00
CA GLY A 158 16.02 -16.13 15.23
C GLY A 158 17.38 -15.44 15.32
N LYS A 159 17.62 -14.39 14.53
CA LYS A 159 18.86 -13.60 14.50
C LYS A 159 18.82 -12.48 15.55
N ILE A 160 18.46 -12.85 16.78
CA ILE A 160 18.38 -11.93 17.92
C ILE A 160 19.80 -11.62 18.41
N PRO A 161 20.13 -10.34 18.73
CA PRO A 161 21.41 -10.01 19.34
C PRO A 161 21.65 -10.80 20.64
N THR A 162 22.89 -11.26 20.86
CA THR A 162 23.23 -12.19 21.97
C THR A 162 22.98 -11.63 23.38
N ASP A 163 22.97 -10.31 23.51
CA ASP A 163 22.74 -9.56 24.74
C ASP A 163 21.30 -9.02 24.84
N SER A 164 20.40 -9.44 23.96
CA SER A 164 18.97 -9.12 23.98
C SER A 164 18.11 -10.33 24.34
N ILE A 165 16.95 -10.08 24.94
CA ILE A 165 15.91 -11.07 25.21
C ILE A 165 14.88 -11.21 24.09
N GLY A 166 15.01 -10.43 23.01
CA GLY A 166 14.08 -10.42 21.88
C GLY A 166 13.67 -9.02 21.45
N LEU A 167 12.71 -8.95 20.52
CA LEU A 167 12.15 -7.69 20.04
C LEU A 167 11.61 -6.85 21.22
N ASN A 168 11.95 -5.58 21.27
CA ASN A 168 11.52 -4.67 22.33
C ASN A 168 10.26 -3.89 21.91
N ARG A 169 9.16 -4.09 22.64
CA ARG A 169 7.87 -3.44 22.36
C ARG A 169 7.97 -1.91 22.38
N ASN A 170 8.64 -1.33 23.37
CA ASN A 170 8.75 0.13 23.51
C ASN A 170 9.53 0.76 22.35
N ALA A 171 10.60 0.11 21.88
CA ALA A 171 11.38 0.56 20.73
C ALA A 171 10.56 0.57 19.44
N VAL A 172 9.78 -0.48 19.20
CA VAL A 172 8.87 -0.56 18.05
C VAL A 172 7.81 0.55 18.11
N MET A 173 7.13 0.69 19.25
CA MET A 173 6.10 1.73 19.44
C MET A 173 6.67 3.14 19.26
N ARG A 174 7.85 3.42 19.81
CA ARG A 174 8.50 4.74 19.69
C ARG A 174 8.80 5.09 18.24
N ALA A 175 9.38 4.15 17.47
CA ALA A 175 9.68 4.41 16.07
C ALA A 175 8.42 4.59 15.22
N SER A 176 7.39 3.76 15.45
CA SER A 176 6.11 3.91 14.74
C SER A 176 5.39 5.22 15.09
N SER A 177 5.46 5.65 16.36
CA SER A 177 4.95 6.96 16.78
C SER A 177 5.61 8.13 16.03
N GLN A 178 6.94 8.09 15.85
CA GLN A 178 7.67 9.10 15.08
C GLN A 178 7.31 9.08 13.59
N LEU A 179 7.17 7.89 13.00
CA LEU A 179 6.70 7.72 11.63
C LEU A 179 5.32 8.36 11.42
N TYR A 180 4.38 8.10 12.33
CA TYR A 180 3.03 8.65 12.18
C TYR A 180 2.96 10.13 12.52
N ARG A 181 3.84 10.68 13.36
CA ARG A 181 3.96 12.13 13.50
C ARG A 181 4.23 12.77 12.14
N LEU A 182 5.19 12.24 11.39
CA LEU A 182 5.51 12.69 10.03
C LEU A 182 4.34 12.49 9.06
N ASP A 183 3.63 11.35 9.15
CA ASP A 183 2.40 11.08 8.38
C ASP A 183 1.31 12.15 8.63
N GLY A 184 1.15 12.56 9.89
CA GLY A 184 0.25 13.62 10.32
C GLY A 184 0.65 15.00 9.80
N GLU A 185 1.95 15.32 9.79
CA GLU A 185 2.47 16.57 9.21
C GLU A 185 2.15 16.64 7.72
N LEU A 186 2.47 15.55 6.99
CA LEU A 186 2.15 15.40 5.58
C LEU A 186 0.64 15.55 5.32
N ALA A 187 -0.20 14.96 6.16
CA ALA A 187 -1.66 15.03 6.04
C ALA A 187 -2.18 16.45 6.24
N TYR A 188 -1.71 17.15 7.29
CA TYR A 188 -2.15 18.50 7.58
C TYR A 188 -1.76 19.50 6.48
N ASP A 189 -0.53 19.43 5.98
CA ASP A 189 -0.07 20.34 4.93
C ASP A 189 -0.76 20.05 3.59
N ARG A 190 -1.01 18.77 3.28
CA ARG A 190 -1.82 18.36 2.13
C ARG A 190 -3.24 18.90 2.23
N ALA A 191 -3.91 18.71 3.37
CA ALA A 191 -5.27 19.19 3.61
C ALA A 191 -5.36 20.72 3.46
N LYS A 192 -4.38 21.48 3.94
CA LYS A 192 -4.33 22.95 3.77
C LYS A 192 -4.32 23.37 2.31
N VAL A 193 -3.51 22.72 1.48
CA VAL A 193 -3.43 23.02 0.04
C VAL A 193 -4.73 22.63 -0.65
N MET A 194 -5.20 21.39 -0.44
CA MET A 194 -6.43 20.89 -1.07
C MET A 194 -7.64 21.75 -0.69
N ALA A 195 -7.76 22.14 0.58
CA ALA A 195 -8.86 23.00 1.02
C ALA A 195 -8.81 24.38 0.37
N ARG A 196 -7.63 24.97 0.18
CA ARG A 196 -7.49 26.24 -0.56
C ARG A 196 -7.97 26.11 -2.00
N ILE A 197 -7.59 25.02 -2.69
CA ILE A 197 -8.03 24.73 -4.06
C ILE A 197 -9.55 24.57 -4.10
N ILE A 198 -10.13 23.77 -3.20
CA ILE A 198 -11.57 23.50 -3.13
C ILE A 198 -12.38 24.79 -2.91
N ARG A 199 -11.91 25.67 -2.01
CA ARG A 199 -12.56 26.97 -1.78
C ARG A 199 -12.45 27.91 -2.98
N SER A 200 -11.44 27.73 -3.83
CA SER A 200 -11.24 28.56 -5.02
C SER A 200 -11.95 28.03 -6.27
N PHE A 201 -12.75 26.96 -6.18
CA PHE A 201 -13.48 26.45 -7.33
C PHE A 201 -14.49 27.45 -7.87
N SER A 202 -14.44 27.68 -9.19
CA SER A 202 -15.47 28.42 -9.92
C SER A 202 -16.77 27.63 -10.01
N ASP A 203 -17.86 28.30 -10.40
CA ASP A 203 -19.15 27.65 -10.57
C ASP A 203 -19.10 26.57 -11.67
N GLU A 204 -18.37 26.81 -12.75
CA GLU A 204 -18.17 25.83 -13.83
C GLU A 204 -17.40 24.60 -13.34
N GLN A 205 -16.38 24.79 -12.50
CA GLN A 205 -15.65 23.67 -11.90
C GLN A 205 -16.55 22.86 -10.97
N ARG A 206 -17.38 23.52 -10.15
CA ARG A 206 -18.34 22.85 -9.26
C ARG A 206 -19.38 22.06 -10.06
N GLU A 207 -19.90 22.65 -11.15
CA GLU A 207 -20.86 21.98 -12.02
C GLU A 207 -20.22 20.75 -12.68
N ALA A 208 -19.00 20.86 -13.18
CA ALA A 208 -18.29 19.73 -13.78
C ALA A 208 -17.98 18.62 -12.75
N LEU A 209 -17.51 18.98 -11.56
CA LEU A 209 -17.26 18.04 -10.46
C LEU A 209 -18.55 17.32 -10.02
N SER A 210 -19.71 17.98 -10.05
CA SER A 210 -20.99 17.37 -9.68
C SER A 210 -21.41 16.19 -10.58
N LYS A 211 -20.82 16.11 -11.79
CA LYS A 211 -21.05 15.02 -12.75
C LYS A 211 -20.20 13.79 -12.42
N LEU A 212 -19.13 13.94 -11.65
CA LEU A 212 -18.31 12.85 -11.14
C LEU A 212 -18.91 12.34 -9.83
N LYS A 213 -19.54 11.17 -9.84
CA LYS A 213 -20.16 10.60 -8.64
C LYS A 213 -19.11 9.94 -7.74
N PHE A 214 -19.19 10.23 -6.45
CA PHE A 214 -18.43 9.54 -5.41
C PHE A 214 -18.87 8.07 -5.35
N GLY A 215 -17.92 7.13 -5.47
CA GLY A 215 -18.20 5.69 -5.43
C GLY A 215 -18.86 5.12 -6.70
N ASP A 216 -18.85 5.84 -7.83
CA ASP A 216 -19.27 5.30 -9.12
C ASP A 216 -18.36 5.82 -10.24
N SER A 217 -17.26 5.09 -10.48
CA SER A 217 -16.29 5.43 -11.51
C SER A 217 -16.85 5.35 -12.92
N GLY A 218 -18.05 4.78 -13.10
CA GLY A 218 -18.75 4.75 -14.39
C GLY A 218 -19.22 6.13 -14.85
N THR A 219 -19.23 7.10 -13.94
CA THR A 219 -19.55 8.50 -14.26
C THR A 219 -18.34 9.34 -14.62
N TRP A 220 -17.13 8.81 -14.46
CA TRP A 220 -15.90 9.56 -14.72
C TRP A 220 -15.51 9.41 -16.19
N PRO A 221 -15.52 10.49 -16.98
CA PRO A 221 -15.18 10.40 -18.38
C PRO A 221 -13.70 10.07 -18.57
N THR A 222 -13.38 9.42 -19.68
CA THR A 222 -12.00 9.38 -20.17
C THR A 222 -11.61 10.78 -20.64
N VAL A 223 -10.52 11.31 -20.09
CA VAL A 223 -10.00 12.63 -20.44
C VAL A 223 -8.60 12.54 -21.01
N THR A 224 -8.21 13.54 -21.79
CA THR A 224 -6.83 13.68 -22.25
C THR A 224 -5.95 14.14 -21.09
N GLU A 225 -4.81 13.47 -20.92
CA GLU A 225 -3.78 13.86 -19.97
C GLU A 225 -3.28 15.31 -20.21
N PRO A 226 -3.12 16.15 -19.18
CA PRO A 226 -2.51 17.47 -19.32
C PRO A 226 -1.05 17.38 -19.80
N ASP A 227 -0.68 18.17 -20.81
CA ASP A 227 0.66 18.12 -21.42
C ASP A 227 1.80 18.33 -20.42
N GLU A 228 1.59 19.19 -19.41
CA GLU A 228 2.57 19.51 -18.37
C GLU A 228 2.99 18.29 -17.54
N ARG A 229 2.14 17.27 -17.40
CA ARG A 229 2.42 16.07 -16.61
C ARG A 229 3.65 15.33 -17.12
N ARG A 230 3.84 15.29 -18.44
CA ARG A 230 4.98 14.62 -19.10
C ARG A 230 6.34 15.24 -18.75
N SER A 231 6.35 16.44 -18.20
CA SER A 231 7.57 17.15 -17.79
C SER A 231 7.94 16.94 -16.32
N TRP A 232 7.06 16.34 -15.52
CA TRP A 232 7.31 16.16 -14.09
C TRP A 232 8.29 15.01 -13.84
N PRO A 233 9.24 15.16 -12.90
CA PRO A 233 9.97 14.03 -12.34
C PRO A 233 8.99 12.98 -11.80
N HIS A 234 9.37 11.70 -11.89
CA HIS A 234 8.51 10.57 -11.53
C HIS A 234 7.89 10.70 -10.13
N GLU A 235 8.70 11.04 -9.14
CA GLU A 235 8.25 11.17 -7.75
C GLU A 235 7.31 12.36 -7.53
N ILE A 236 7.45 13.43 -8.33
CA ILE A 236 6.52 14.55 -8.33
C ILE A 236 5.21 14.14 -8.99
N ASP A 237 5.27 13.41 -10.11
CA ASP A 237 4.08 12.86 -10.77
C ASP A 237 3.27 11.98 -9.83
N VAL A 238 3.91 11.00 -9.18
CA VAL A 238 3.26 10.09 -8.23
C VAL A 238 2.58 10.87 -7.10
N ALA A 239 3.25 11.88 -6.53
CA ALA A 239 2.69 12.72 -5.48
C ALA A 239 1.48 13.53 -5.97
N VAL A 240 1.60 14.21 -7.11
CA VAL A 240 0.51 15.04 -7.68
C VAL A 240 -0.70 14.17 -8.05
N MET A 241 -0.50 13.00 -8.64
CA MET A 241 -1.58 12.06 -8.97
C MET A 241 -2.30 11.58 -7.70
N THR A 242 -1.56 11.30 -6.63
CA THR A 242 -2.11 10.97 -5.31
C THR A 242 -2.97 12.13 -4.80
N TYR A 243 -2.41 13.35 -4.75
CA TYR A 243 -3.13 14.52 -4.23
C TYR A 243 -4.37 14.86 -5.03
N ALA A 244 -4.32 14.76 -6.36
CA ALA A 244 -5.47 15.02 -7.22
C ALA A 244 -6.60 14.02 -6.96
N SER A 245 -6.27 12.73 -6.82
CA SER A 245 -7.25 11.69 -6.51
C SER A 245 -7.89 11.86 -5.13
N GLU A 246 -7.09 12.21 -4.12
CA GLU A 246 -7.54 12.47 -2.75
C GLU A 246 -8.33 13.77 -2.62
N LEU A 247 -7.96 14.80 -3.40
CA LEU A 247 -8.70 16.06 -3.45
C LEU A 247 -10.15 15.80 -3.84
N PHE A 248 -10.38 14.97 -4.86
CA PHE A 248 -11.74 14.59 -5.25
C PHE A 248 -12.46 13.82 -4.17
N SER A 249 -11.84 12.75 -3.64
CA SER A 249 -12.50 11.91 -2.65
C SER A 249 -12.81 12.68 -1.37
N TRP A 250 -11.99 13.67 -1.01
CA TRP A 250 -12.25 14.53 0.15
C TRP A 250 -13.35 15.56 -0.11
N TYR A 251 -13.35 16.16 -1.30
CA TYR A 251 -14.37 17.12 -1.75
C TYR A 251 -15.76 16.48 -1.87
N ALA A 252 -15.84 15.32 -2.52
CA ALA A 252 -17.10 14.64 -2.82
C ALA A 252 -17.53 13.67 -1.70
N GLY A 253 -16.61 13.26 -0.82
CA GLY A 253 -16.85 12.35 0.30
C GLY A 253 -17.33 13.05 1.56
N ASN A 254 -17.37 12.28 2.65
CA ASN A 254 -17.91 12.70 3.95
C ASN A 254 -17.07 12.16 5.12
N SER A 255 -17.45 12.44 6.36
CA SER A 255 -16.68 12.04 7.55
C SER A 255 -16.55 10.53 7.69
N GLU A 256 -17.57 9.78 7.31
CA GLU A 256 -17.53 8.32 7.27
C GLU A 256 -16.43 7.81 6.32
N ALA A 257 -16.31 8.41 5.13
CA ALA A 257 -15.26 8.08 4.19
C ALA A 257 -13.86 8.38 4.75
N ASP A 258 -13.66 9.54 5.38
CA ASP A 258 -12.36 9.97 5.92
C ASP A 258 -11.88 9.07 7.07
N ILE A 259 -12.80 8.56 7.92
CA ILE A 259 -12.44 7.68 9.03
C ILE A 259 -12.21 6.24 8.60
N TYR A 260 -12.79 5.82 7.47
CA TYR A 260 -12.66 4.45 6.97
C TYR A 260 -11.21 4.08 6.65
N PHE A 261 -10.85 2.85 6.99
CA PHE A 261 -9.63 2.20 6.55
C PHE A 261 -9.96 0.75 6.16
N CYS A 262 -9.20 0.20 5.20
CA CYS A 262 -9.26 -1.22 4.94
C CYS A 262 -8.54 -2.01 6.06
N PRO A 263 -8.93 -3.26 6.36
CA PRO A 263 -8.30 -4.07 7.40
C PRO A 263 -6.77 -4.14 7.29
N GLU A 264 -6.23 -4.16 6.07
CA GLU A 264 -4.78 -4.24 5.77
C GLU A 264 -4.01 -2.94 6.06
N ARG A 265 -4.67 -1.92 6.63
CA ARG A 265 -4.05 -0.62 6.92
C ARG A 265 -3.00 -0.69 8.01
N HIS A 266 -3.17 -1.57 8.99
CA HIS A 266 -2.28 -1.69 10.14
C HIS A 266 -1.26 -2.79 9.90
N GLY A 267 -0.05 -2.63 10.44
CA GLY A 267 0.98 -3.67 10.29
C GLY A 267 1.46 -3.83 8.84
N MET A 268 1.62 -2.74 8.09
CA MET A 268 2.08 -2.76 6.69
C MET A 268 3.57 -3.12 6.53
N TYR A 269 4.11 -4.02 7.37
CA TYR A 269 5.53 -4.38 7.47
C TYR A 269 5.80 -5.85 7.13
N PHE A 270 4.76 -6.59 6.74
CA PHE A 270 4.75 -8.05 6.65
C PHE A 270 4.52 -8.57 5.23
N GLY A 271 4.71 -7.71 4.22
CA GLY A 271 4.75 -8.12 2.83
C GLY A 271 3.40 -8.43 2.17
N GLY A 272 2.27 -8.20 2.86
CA GLY A 272 0.94 -8.37 2.28
C GLY A 272 0.73 -7.56 0.99
N PHE A 273 1.15 -6.29 0.98
CA PHE A 273 1.14 -5.48 -0.24
C PHE A 273 2.17 -5.94 -1.28
N GLY A 274 3.32 -6.46 -0.87
CA GLY A 274 4.26 -7.11 -1.80
C GLY A 274 3.57 -8.28 -2.52
N MET A 275 2.93 -9.18 -1.78
CA MET A 275 2.25 -10.35 -2.35
C MET A 275 1.00 -9.99 -3.18
N LYS A 276 0.27 -8.94 -2.82
CA LYS A 276 -1.00 -8.54 -3.45
C LYS A 276 -0.85 -7.54 -4.59
N THR A 277 0.04 -6.57 -4.43
CA THR A 277 0.07 -5.33 -5.23
C THR A 277 1.30 -5.23 -6.11
N ALA A 278 2.45 -5.78 -5.70
CA ALA A 278 3.63 -5.80 -6.58
C ALA A 278 3.37 -6.50 -7.94
N PRO A 279 2.59 -7.60 -8.03
CA PRO A 279 2.24 -8.20 -9.32
C PRO A 279 1.39 -7.30 -10.23
N ALA A 280 0.74 -6.27 -9.69
CA ALA A 280 -0.06 -5.32 -10.45
C ALA A 280 0.77 -4.14 -10.98
N MET A 281 1.98 -3.93 -10.46
CA MET A 281 2.80 -2.75 -10.79
C MET A 281 3.16 -2.72 -12.28
N GLY A 282 3.03 -1.53 -12.88
CA GLY A 282 3.32 -1.31 -14.30
C GLY A 282 2.30 -1.93 -15.28
N LYS A 283 1.29 -2.67 -14.81
CA LYS A 283 0.30 -3.32 -15.66
C LYS A 283 -0.98 -2.51 -15.74
N GLN A 284 -1.35 -2.07 -16.93
CA GLN A 284 -2.60 -1.36 -17.16
C GLN A 284 -3.81 -2.29 -17.01
N ASN A 285 -4.86 -1.81 -16.36
CA ASN A 285 -6.13 -2.53 -16.16
C ASN A 285 -5.97 -3.87 -15.41
N TYR A 286 -4.87 -4.05 -14.68
CA TYR A 286 -4.70 -5.20 -13.81
C TYR A 286 -5.64 -5.03 -12.63
N SER A 287 -6.50 -6.04 -12.41
CA SER A 287 -7.46 -6.05 -11.30
C SER A 287 -7.02 -7.06 -10.25
N ILE A 288 -6.84 -6.57 -9.03
CA ILE A 288 -6.53 -7.41 -7.88
C ILE A 288 -7.84 -8.02 -7.37
N SER A 289 -7.89 -9.35 -7.23
CA SER A 289 -9.07 -10.02 -6.67
C SER A 289 -9.36 -9.51 -5.25
N THR A 290 -10.61 -9.11 -5.01
CA THR A 290 -11.08 -8.73 -3.68
C THR A 290 -11.17 -9.90 -2.70
N SER A 291 -11.13 -11.15 -3.21
CA SER A 291 -11.13 -12.35 -2.36
C SER A 291 -9.74 -12.82 -1.95
N LEU A 292 -8.67 -12.34 -2.62
CA LEU A 292 -7.31 -12.86 -2.46
C LEU A 292 -6.86 -12.91 -0.99
N THR A 293 -7.07 -11.82 -0.27
CA THR A 293 -6.72 -11.68 1.16
C THR A 293 -7.48 -12.70 2.00
N GLY A 294 -8.80 -12.80 1.82
CA GLY A 294 -9.68 -13.71 2.55
C GLY A 294 -9.36 -15.19 2.31
N ASP A 295 -9.24 -15.56 1.03
CA ASP A 295 -9.04 -16.95 0.61
C ASP A 295 -7.65 -17.45 1.04
N SER A 296 -6.61 -16.63 0.85
CA SER A 296 -5.23 -17.03 1.18
C SER A 296 -4.98 -17.03 2.69
N GLY A 297 -5.58 -16.10 3.44
CA GLY A 297 -5.55 -16.11 4.91
C GLY A 297 -6.22 -17.37 5.48
N THR A 298 -7.37 -17.77 4.92
CA THR A 298 -8.06 -19.01 5.30
C THR A 298 -7.18 -20.24 5.03
N ALA A 299 -6.63 -20.34 3.81
CA ALA A 299 -5.78 -21.46 3.42
C ALA A 299 -4.51 -21.57 4.29
N MET A 300 -3.92 -20.44 4.70
CA MET A 300 -2.79 -20.42 5.62
C MET A 300 -3.16 -21.02 6.98
N LEU A 301 -4.27 -20.58 7.57
CA LEU A 301 -4.72 -21.07 8.88
C LEU A 301 -4.98 -22.57 8.85
N GLU A 302 -5.53 -23.11 7.77
CA GLU A 302 -5.80 -24.54 7.57
C GLU A 302 -4.53 -25.41 7.61
N LEU A 303 -3.37 -24.85 7.27
CA LEU A 303 -2.08 -25.55 7.28
C LEU A 303 -1.41 -25.57 8.67
N LEU A 304 -1.88 -24.74 9.60
CA LEU A 304 -1.35 -24.66 10.96
C LEU A 304 -2.01 -25.69 11.88
N ASP A 305 -1.21 -26.25 12.78
CA ASP A 305 -1.72 -27.05 13.91
C ASP A 305 -2.39 -26.14 14.97
N SER A 306 -3.01 -26.74 15.99
CA SER A 306 -3.75 -25.97 16.99
C SER A 306 -2.88 -24.97 17.76
N PRO A 307 -1.69 -25.33 18.28
CA PRO A 307 -0.78 -24.36 18.91
C PRO A 307 -0.37 -23.21 17.99
N GLN A 308 0.05 -23.50 16.76
CA GLN A 308 0.45 -22.49 15.78
C GLN A 308 -0.70 -21.56 15.42
N ARG A 309 -1.88 -22.13 15.14
CA ARG A 309 -3.08 -21.36 14.79
C ARG A 309 -3.48 -20.42 15.94
N LYS A 310 -3.34 -20.88 17.18
CA LYS A 310 -3.68 -20.09 18.37
C LYS A 310 -2.88 -18.78 18.44
N HIS A 311 -1.60 -18.79 18.08
CA HIS A 311 -0.79 -17.57 18.01
C HIS A 311 -1.38 -16.49 17.10
N ILE A 312 -2.06 -16.89 16.01
CA ILE A 312 -2.70 -15.95 15.08
C ILE A 312 -4.08 -15.53 15.59
N THR A 313 -4.90 -16.47 16.05
CA THR A 313 -6.29 -16.17 16.46
C THR A 313 -6.36 -15.32 17.72
N ASP A 314 -5.39 -15.48 18.64
CA ASP A 314 -5.35 -14.69 19.89
C ASP A 314 -5.10 -13.19 19.62
N LEU A 315 -4.51 -12.83 18.48
CA LEU A 315 -4.25 -11.43 18.11
C LEU A 315 -5.55 -10.62 17.99
N ILE A 316 -6.67 -11.26 17.65
CA ILE A 316 -7.97 -10.61 17.48
C ILE A 316 -8.46 -9.99 18.79
N ASP A 317 -8.32 -10.72 19.89
CA ASP A 317 -8.70 -10.21 21.20
C ASP A 317 -7.74 -9.13 21.69
N LEU A 318 -6.43 -9.28 21.41
CA LEU A 318 -5.40 -8.32 21.82
C LEU A 318 -5.60 -6.94 21.18
N GLN A 319 -5.95 -6.88 19.89
CA GLN A 319 -6.06 -5.61 19.18
C GLN A 319 -7.43 -4.91 19.29
N ARG A 320 -8.44 -5.54 19.92
CA ARG A 320 -9.82 -5.06 19.80
C ARG A 320 -10.01 -3.65 20.36
N SER A 321 -9.43 -3.35 21.53
CA SER A 321 -9.47 -2.00 22.11
C SER A 321 -8.71 -1.00 21.26
N ASP A 322 -7.58 -1.43 20.70
CA ASP A 322 -6.66 -0.60 19.94
C ASP A 322 -7.30 -0.14 18.62
N LEU A 323 -8.02 -1.04 17.94
CA LEU A 323 -8.79 -0.70 16.74
C LEU A 323 -9.90 0.33 17.04
N GLN A 324 -10.56 0.22 18.19
CA GLN A 324 -11.58 1.21 18.61
C GLN A 324 -10.95 2.57 18.91
N GLU A 325 -9.78 2.59 19.55
CA GLU A 325 -9.05 3.84 19.79
C GLU A 325 -8.58 4.47 18.48
N ILE A 326 -8.09 3.68 17.52
CA ILE A 326 -7.72 4.15 16.19
C ILE A 326 -8.92 4.82 15.50
N ILE A 327 -10.12 4.25 15.56
CA ILE A 327 -11.33 4.87 14.98
C ILE A 327 -11.59 6.23 15.63
N SER A 328 -11.56 6.31 16.96
CA SER A 328 -11.72 7.56 17.69
C SER A 328 -10.67 8.60 17.27
N ILE A 329 -9.40 8.21 17.19
CA ILE A 329 -8.31 9.09 16.75
C ILE A 329 -8.57 9.60 15.33
N ARG A 330 -8.90 8.71 14.39
CA ARG A 330 -9.20 9.08 13.01
C ARG A 330 -10.39 10.02 12.91
N GLN A 331 -11.43 9.82 13.72
CA GLN A 331 -12.57 10.73 13.79
C GLN A 331 -12.18 12.14 14.23
N HIS A 332 -11.32 12.26 15.25
CA HIS A 332 -10.83 13.56 15.71
C HIS A 332 -9.94 14.23 14.65
N ILE A 333 -9.00 13.50 14.06
CA ILE A 333 -8.14 14.03 12.99
C ILE A 333 -8.99 14.48 11.79
N ALA A 334 -9.89 13.64 11.29
CA ALA A 334 -10.75 13.97 10.16
C ALA A 334 -11.61 15.21 10.43
N THR A 335 -12.12 15.36 11.66
CA THR A 335 -12.87 16.54 12.09
C THR A 335 -12.01 17.80 11.99
N GLU A 336 -10.81 17.77 12.56
CA GLU A 336 -9.87 18.90 12.52
C GLU A 336 -9.43 19.26 11.09
N LEU A 337 -9.18 18.25 10.24
CA LEU A 337 -8.84 18.48 8.84
C LEU A 337 -10.01 19.11 8.08
N ARG A 338 -11.25 18.63 8.28
CA ARG A 338 -12.43 19.18 7.59
C ARG A 338 -12.76 20.62 7.95
N LEU A 339 -12.35 21.11 9.12
CA LEU A 339 -12.43 22.55 9.43
C LEU A 339 -11.73 23.42 8.37
N LEU A 340 -10.66 22.91 7.78
CA LEU A 340 -9.92 23.60 6.71
C LEU A 340 -10.80 23.86 5.49
N LEU A 341 -11.76 22.99 5.15
CA LEU A 341 -12.65 23.18 4.00
C LEU A 341 -13.48 24.46 4.13
N ASN A 342 -13.80 24.87 5.36
CA ASN A 342 -14.56 26.08 5.68
C ASN A 342 -13.68 27.31 5.96
N GLY A 343 -12.36 27.21 5.76
CA GLY A 343 -11.41 28.31 5.97
C GLY A 343 -10.94 28.49 7.41
N ALA A 344 -11.36 27.63 8.35
CA ALA A 344 -10.73 27.55 9.67
C ALA A 344 -9.34 26.89 9.56
N GLN A 345 -8.53 26.93 10.62
CA GLN A 345 -7.14 26.47 10.59
C GLN A 345 -6.95 25.00 11.03
N GLY A 346 -7.95 24.41 11.70
CA GLY A 346 -7.79 23.15 12.43
C GLY A 346 -6.71 23.25 13.54
N ASN A 347 -6.71 22.30 14.46
CA ASN A 347 -5.72 22.23 15.53
C ASN A 347 -4.54 21.35 15.12
N ARG A 348 -3.51 21.94 14.50
CA ARG A 348 -2.29 21.22 14.08
C ARG A 348 -1.68 20.43 15.23
N SER A 349 -1.57 21.02 16.42
CA SER A 349 -0.94 20.36 17.57
C SER A 349 -1.71 19.12 18.01
N ALA A 350 -3.04 19.19 18.01
CA ALA A 350 -3.89 18.05 18.31
C ALA A 350 -3.71 16.95 17.25
N ILE A 351 -3.69 17.29 15.96
CA ILE A 351 -3.44 16.32 14.88
C ILE A 351 -2.10 15.62 15.09
N MET A 352 -1.02 16.36 15.38
CA MET A 352 0.31 15.74 15.60
C MET A 352 0.30 14.76 16.77
N HIS A 353 -0.26 15.16 17.90
CA HIS A 353 -0.35 14.32 19.10
C HIS A 353 -1.22 13.07 18.85
N LEU A 354 -2.34 13.24 18.17
CA LEU A 354 -3.22 12.14 17.78
C LEU A 354 -2.53 11.18 16.80
N SER A 355 -1.78 11.70 15.82
CA SER A 355 -1.01 10.89 14.89
C SER A 355 0.11 10.12 15.61
N GLU A 356 0.83 10.75 16.55
CA GLU A 356 1.82 10.06 17.39
C GLU A 356 1.19 8.91 18.20
N ARG A 357 0.02 9.13 18.78
CA ARG A 357 -0.72 8.08 19.51
C ARG A 357 -1.15 6.96 18.57
N TYR A 358 -1.66 7.29 17.39
CA TYR A 358 -1.99 6.30 16.37
C TYR A 358 -0.76 5.46 16.01
N GLY A 359 0.38 6.09 15.71
CA GLY A 359 1.61 5.35 15.41
C GLY A 359 2.07 4.45 16.56
N ALA A 360 1.95 4.91 17.81
CA ALA A 360 2.28 4.06 18.96
C ALA A 360 1.39 2.80 19.01
N ILE A 361 0.09 2.92 18.72
CA ILE A 361 -0.83 1.79 18.65
C ILE A 361 -0.48 0.88 17.46
N ASP A 362 -0.26 1.42 16.25
CA ASP A 362 0.15 0.62 15.09
C ASP A 362 1.48 -0.12 15.33
N GLY A 363 2.42 0.52 16.04
CA GLY A 363 3.66 -0.11 16.47
C GLY A 363 3.42 -1.26 17.46
N GLU A 364 2.49 -1.12 18.39
CA GLU A 364 2.11 -2.19 19.30
C GLU A 364 1.47 -3.39 18.56
N LEU A 365 0.52 -3.12 17.65
CA LEU A 365 -0.06 -4.15 16.79
C LEU A 365 1.04 -4.89 16.01
N SER A 366 1.95 -4.12 15.40
CA SER A 366 3.07 -4.66 14.64
C SER A 366 4.02 -5.50 15.49
N TYR A 367 4.29 -5.10 16.74
CA TYR A 367 5.08 -5.89 17.68
C TYR A 367 4.42 -7.25 17.97
N TRP A 368 3.11 -7.27 18.23
CA TRP A 368 2.38 -8.51 18.48
C TRP A 368 2.39 -9.42 17.24
N TYR A 369 2.19 -8.85 16.05
CA TYR A 369 2.21 -9.60 14.79
C TYR A 369 3.59 -10.19 14.53
N ALA A 370 4.66 -9.40 14.61
CA ALA A 370 6.03 -9.86 14.43
C ALA A 370 6.39 -11.00 15.41
N THR A 371 5.92 -10.91 16.65
CA THR A 371 6.16 -11.93 17.69
C THR A 371 5.39 -13.22 17.43
N ALA A 372 4.10 -13.11 17.08
CA ALA A 372 3.27 -14.26 16.75
C ALA A 372 3.75 -14.96 15.47
N PHE A 373 4.08 -14.19 14.42
CA PHE A 373 4.55 -14.71 13.16
C PHE A 373 5.91 -15.39 13.32
N ALA A 374 6.82 -14.85 14.14
CA ALA A 374 8.08 -15.52 14.47
C ALA A 374 7.84 -16.85 15.20
N SER A 375 6.92 -16.88 16.18
CA SER A 375 6.59 -18.09 16.95
C SER A 375 6.02 -19.19 16.05
N VAL A 376 5.10 -18.83 15.14
CA VAL A 376 4.59 -19.75 14.11
C VAL A 376 5.74 -20.17 13.19
N GLY A 377 6.44 -19.21 12.60
CA GLY A 377 7.49 -19.42 11.63
C GLY A 377 8.62 -20.31 12.12
N GLN A 378 9.01 -20.23 13.39
CA GLN A 378 10.06 -21.07 13.99
C GLN A 378 9.57 -22.49 14.33
N SER A 379 8.26 -22.68 14.55
CA SER A 379 7.68 -23.99 14.87
C SER A 379 7.18 -24.77 13.64
N LEU A 380 7.16 -24.17 12.45
CA LEU A 380 6.74 -24.85 11.23
C LEU A 380 7.60 -26.07 10.89
N THR A 381 6.94 -27.20 10.63
CA THR A 381 7.57 -28.37 10.01
C THR A 381 8.00 -28.08 8.57
N ILE A 382 8.93 -28.88 8.05
CA ILE A 382 9.37 -28.78 6.64
C ILE A 382 8.18 -28.90 5.68
N VAL A 383 7.25 -29.82 5.94
CA VAL A 383 6.06 -30.03 5.11
C VAL A 383 5.14 -28.81 5.15
N GLN A 384 4.92 -28.20 6.31
CA GLN A 384 4.11 -26.98 6.40
C GLN A 384 4.77 -25.82 5.64
N ARG A 385 6.08 -25.62 5.78
CA ARG A 385 6.82 -24.57 5.03
C ARG A 385 6.63 -24.72 3.53
N GLN A 386 6.77 -25.93 3.00
CA GLN A 386 6.58 -26.20 1.57
C GLN A 386 5.14 -25.90 1.11
N LYS A 387 4.14 -26.30 1.90
CA LYS A 387 2.73 -26.02 1.57
C LYS A 387 2.41 -24.53 1.63
N LEU A 388 2.94 -23.80 2.61
CA LEU A 388 2.78 -22.35 2.70
C LEU A 388 3.44 -21.65 1.51
N LEU A 389 4.68 -22.02 1.16
CA LEU A 389 5.35 -21.48 -0.03
C LEU A 389 4.54 -21.71 -1.31
N ALA A 390 3.87 -22.86 -1.43
CA ALA A 390 3.01 -23.15 -2.59
C ALA A 390 1.74 -22.29 -2.66
N LEU A 391 1.30 -21.68 -1.55
CA LEU A 391 0.20 -20.69 -1.57
C LEU A 391 0.65 -19.34 -2.15
N ARG A 392 1.96 -19.04 -2.12
CA ARG A 392 2.50 -17.81 -2.71
C ARG A 392 2.59 -17.99 -4.23
N GLN A 393 1.74 -17.29 -4.96
CA GLN A 393 1.88 -17.19 -6.41
C GLN A 393 2.99 -16.18 -6.71
N VAL A 394 4.15 -16.66 -7.15
CA VAL A 394 5.27 -15.82 -7.57
C VAL A 394 5.06 -15.44 -9.03
N ASP A 395 5.03 -14.14 -9.32
CA ASP A 395 5.01 -13.64 -10.70
C ASP A 395 6.45 -13.57 -11.24
N PRO A 396 6.80 -14.31 -12.30
CA PRO A 396 8.14 -14.26 -12.89
C PRO A 396 8.56 -12.87 -13.39
N GLY A 397 7.61 -11.97 -13.63
CA GLY A 397 7.83 -10.58 -14.04
C GLY A 397 7.93 -9.58 -12.89
N GLU A 398 7.84 -10.03 -11.64
CA GLU A 398 7.94 -9.15 -10.46
C GLU A 398 9.35 -8.53 -10.36
N GLN A 399 9.40 -7.23 -10.09
CA GLN A 399 10.67 -6.53 -9.92
C GLN A 399 11.34 -6.95 -8.61
N PRO A 400 12.65 -7.21 -8.59
CA PRO A 400 13.35 -7.47 -7.35
C PRO A 400 13.46 -6.18 -6.53
N GLY A 401 13.09 -6.24 -5.25
CA GLY A 401 13.32 -5.14 -4.31
C GLY A 401 14.70 -5.19 -3.64
N PRO A 402 14.89 -4.53 -2.48
CA PRO A 402 13.87 -3.86 -1.68
C PRO A 402 13.30 -2.60 -2.34
N PHE A 403 12.17 -2.13 -1.84
CA PHE A 403 11.43 -1.01 -2.39
C PHE A 403 11.43 0.20 -1.45
N LEU A 404 11.52 1.39 -2.03
CA LEU A 404 11.10 2.63 -1.41
C LEU A 404 9.73 2.98 -1.97
N TYR A 405 8.69 2.87 -1.15
CA TYR A 405 7.31 2.75 -1.62
C TYR A 405 7.14 1.54 -2.55
N SER A 406 7.04 1.77 -3.85
CA SER A 406 6.89 0.73 -4.88
C SER A 406 8.04 0.70 -5.87
N GLU A 407 9.08 1.52 -5.65
CA GLU A 407 10.22 1.67 -6.55
C GLU A 407 11.42 0.87 -6.01
N PRO A 408 12.06 0.02 -6.82
CA PRO A 408 13.20 -0.76 -6.37
C PRO A 408 14.39 0.16 -6.06
N ILE A 409 15.08 -0.11 -4.95
CA ILE A 409 16.29 0.62 -4.54
C ILE A 409 17.49 -0.31 -4.44
N ARG A 410 18.67 0.23 -4.73
CA ARG A 410 19.94 -0.51 -4.62
C ARG A 410 20.51 -0.51 -3.20
N ASP A 411 20.25 0.56 -2.44
CA ASP A 411 20.77 0.71 -1.08
C ASP A 411 19.65 0.52 -0.05
N ALA A 412 19.70 -0.64 0.61
CA ALA A 412 18.70 -1.11 1.56
C ALA A 412 19.07 -0.76 3.02
N LEU A 413 20.30 -0.33 3.27
CA LEU A 413 20.83 -0.14 4.62
C LEU A 413 20.50 1.26 5.10
N PHE A 414 19.38 1.38 5.81
CA PHE A 414 19.01 2.59 6.51
C PHE A 414 18.79 2.30 7.99
N GLY A 415 19.59 2.92 8.86
CA GLY A 415 19.53 2.69 10.31
C GLY A 415 20.03 1.32 10.75
N ASP A 416 20.19 1.14 12.07
CA ASP A 416 20.58 -0.13 12.67
C ASP A 416 19.33 -0.87 13.20
N PRO A 417 18.93 -2.01 12.61
CA PRO A 417 17.78 -2.79 13.07
C PRO A 417 17.98 -3.35 14.50
N LYS A 418 19.22 -3.47 14.98
CA LYS A 418 19.49 -3.97 16.34
C LYS A 418 18.93 -3.05 17.42
N THR A 419 18.73 -1.77 17.12
CA THR A 419 18.15 -0.80 18.06
C THR A 419 16.76 -1.21 18.57
N PHE A 420 16.02 -2.01 17.80
CA PHE A 420 14.70 -2.53 18.16
C PHE A 420 14.71 -3.71 19.12
N PHE A 421 15.89 -4.18 19.53
CA PHE A 421 16.07 -5.30 20.46
C PHE A 421 16.48 -4.86 21.87
N TYR A 422 16.56 -3.55 22.11
CA TYR A 422 16.95 -2.96 23.38
C TYR A 422 15.96 -1.89 23.80
N GLU A 423 15.96 -1.55 25.09
CA GLU A 423 15.18 -0.39 25.55
C GLU A 423 15.65 0.88 24.81
N PRO A 424 14.72 1.74 24.38
CA PRO A 424 15.07 3.02 23.80
C PRO A 424 15.91 3.81 24.79
N LYS A 425 17.08 4.28 24.36
CA LYS A 425 17.78 5.32 25.11
C LYS A 425 16.93 6.59 25.02
N ASP A 426 16.52 7.11 26.17
CA ASP A 426 15.95 8.44 26.25
C ASP A 426 16.96 9.43 25.66
N ALA A 427 16.47 10.34 24.80
CA ALA A 427 17.26 11.48 24.41
C ALA A 427 17.26 12.44 25.60
N THR A 428 18.27 12.31 26.48
CA THR A 428 18.57 13.31 27.51
C THR A 428 18.93 14.64 26.89
#